data_AF-A0A8J2KWI6-F1
#
_entry.id   AF-A0A8J2KWI6-F1
#
_cell.length_a   1.000
_cell.length_b   1.000
_cell.length_c   1.000
_cell.angle_alpha   90.00
_cell.angle_beta   90.00
_cell.angle_gamma   90.00
#
_symmetry.space_group_name_H-M   'P 1'
#
loop_
_entity.id
_entity.type
_entity.pdbx_description
1 polymer ?
#
loop_
_entity_poly.entity_id
_entity_poly.type
_entity_poly.pdbx_seq_one_letter_code
_entity_poly.pdbx_strand_id
1 'polypeptide(L)'
;MAGLDVVDYIVFFSVLLISASIGLYYRFTGGKQNTLKEYVLADRSMSPWPVACSLMASFMSAVTLLGVASENYNYGTQFMIINI
;
A
#
# COMPACT_ATOMS: atom_id res chain seq x y z
N MET A 1 28.97 9.78 -7.47
CA MET A 1 27.98 9.36 -6.46
C MET A 1 26.69 10.08 -6.81
N ALA A 2 25.82 9.44 -7.59
CA ALA A 2 24.56 10.05 -8.00
C ALA A 2 23.69 10.19 -6.75
N GLY A 3 23.54 11.42 -6.26
CA GLY A 3 22.59 11.74 -5.20
C GLY A 3 21.19 11.82 -5.78
N LEU A 4 20.19 11.63 -4.92
CA LEU A 4 18.79 11.87 -5.26
C LEU A 4 18.63 13.31 -5.74
N ASP A 5 17.95 13.49 -6.88
CA ASP A 5 17.70 14.81 -7.43
C ASP A 5 16.62 15.53 -6.61
N VAL A 6 16.50 16.85 -6.76
CA VAL A 6 15.48 17.63 -6.05
C VAL A 6 14.08 17.08 -6.32
N VAL A 7 13.85 16.56 -7.53
CA VAL A 7 12.56 15.95 -7.91
C VAL A 7 12.26 14.69 -7.09
N ASP A 8 13.25 13.83 -6.85
CA ASP A 8 13.06 12.58 -6.07
C ASP A 8 12.60 12.88 -4.65
N TYR A 9 13.19 13.91 -4.02
CA TYR A 9 12.80 14.34 -2.68
C TYR A 9 11.38 14.92 -2.64
N ILE A 10 10.97 15.68 -3.65
CA ILE A 10 9.60 16.23 -3.73
C ILE A 10 8.59 15.09 -3.84
N VAL A 11 8.83 14.10 -4.69
CA VAL A 11 7.93 12.95 -4.86
C VAL A 11 7.87 12.14 -3.56
N PHE A 12 9.01 11.87 -2.93
CA PHE A 12 9.07 11.14 -1.67
C PHE A 12 8.25 11.84 -0.56
N PHE A 13 8.46 13.15 -0.39
CA PHE A 13 7.76 13.90 0.65
C PHE A 13 6.26 14.07 0.36
N SER A 14 5.88 14.23 -0.91
CA SER A 14 4.46 14.37 -1.30
C SER A 14 3.68 13.07 -1.07
N VAL A 15 4.23 11.90 -1.41
CA VAL A 15 3.59 10.60 -1.13
C VAL A 15 3.41 10.38 0.37
N LEU A 16 4.43 10.71 1.18
CA LEU A 16 4.34 10.62 2.64
C LEU A 16 3.29 11.57 3.21
N LEU A 17 3.26 12.83 2.75
CA LEU A 17 2.27 13.81 3.19
C LEU A 17 0.85 13.38 2.84
N ILE A 18 0.61 12.86 1.63
CA ILE A 18 -0.72 12.37 1.23
C ILE A 18 -1.13 11.20 2.13
N SER A 19 -0.26 10.23 2.35
CA SER A 19 -0.54 9.08 3.23
C SER A 19 -0.86 9.51 4.67
N ALA A 20 -0.04 10.40 5.23
CA ALA A 20 -0.26 10.95 6.57
C ALA A 20 -1.57 11.76 6.65
N SER A 21 -1.89 12.54 5.62
CA SER A 21 -3.11 13.35 5.56
C SER A 21 -4.37 12.50 5.58
N ILE A 22 -4.37 11.34 4.89
CA ILE A 22 -5.49 10.39 4.92
C ILE A 22 -5.70 9.86 6.35
N GLY A 23 -4.62 9.44 7.02
CA GLY A 23 -4.68 9.00 8.41
C GLY A 23 -5.17 10.09 9.36
N LEU A 24 -4.69 11.32 9.17
CA LEU A 24 -5.08 12.49 9.97
C LEU A 24 -6.57 12.85 9.77
N TYR A 25 -7.04 12.79 8.52
CA TYR A 25 -8.45 13.02 8.17
C TYR A 25 -9.37 12.03 8.91
N TYR A 26 -9.06 10.72 8.86
CA TYR A 26 -9.85 9.71 9.57
C TYR A 26 -9.72 9.81 11.10
N ARG A 27 -8.60 10.34 11.62
CA ARG A 27 -8.42 10.60 13.06
C ARG A 27 -9.32 11.72 13.57
N PHE A 28 -9.47 12.81 12.82
CA PHE A 28 -10.28 13.96 13.23
C PHE A 28 -11.78 13.83 12.89
N THR A 29 -12.12 13.13 11.80
CA THR A 29 -13.53 12.86 11.39
C THR A 29 -14.12 11.60 12.08
N GLY A 30 -13.30 10.85 12.82
CA GLY A 30 -13.60 9.51 13.34
C GLY A 30 -14.51 9.43 14.57
N GLY A 31 -15.68 10.09 14.57
CA GLY A 31 -16.73 9.92 15.61
C GLY A 31 -17.34 8.51 15.71
N LYS A 32 -16.80 7.54 14.94
CA LYS A 32 -17.29 6.19 14.63
C LYS A 32 -16.23 5.11 14.93
N GLN A 33 -15.41 5.31 15.97
CA GLN A 33 -14.34 4.37 16.38
C GLN A 33 -14.54 3.82 17.79
N ASN A 34 -15.78 3.86 18.32
CA ASN A 34 -16.04 3.55 19.73
C ASN A 34 -16.19 2.04 20.03
N THR A 35 -16.40 1.20 19.02
CA THR A 35 -16.50 -0.26 19.19
C THR A 35 -15.60 -1.02 18.24
N LEU A 36 -15.03 -2.15 18.70
CA LEU A 36 -14.15 -3.02 17.90
C LEU A 36 -14.78 -3.48 16.59
N LYS A 37 -16.11 -3.68 16.57
CA LYS A 37 -16.86 -4.03 15.35
C LYS A 37 -16.79 -2.90 14.32
N GLU A 38 -16.91 -1.65 14.73
CA GLU A 38 -16.87 -0.52 13.81
C GLU A 38 -15.45 -0.26 13.30
N TYR A 39 -14.43 -0.42 14.16
CA TYR A 39 -13.02 -0.25 13.78
C TYR A 39 -12.49 -1.36 12.86
N VAL A 40 -12.85 -2.62 13.12
CA VAL A 40 -12.33 -3.78 12.35
C VAL A 40 -13.21 -4.11 11.14
N LEU A 41 -14.53 -3.96 11.23
CA LEU A 41 -15.47 -4.37 10.18
C LEU A 41 -16.02 -3.18 9.38
N ALA A 42 -15.70 -1.94 9.74
CA ALA A 42 -16.24 -0.73 9.11
C ALA A 42 -17.78 -0.78 8.95
N ASP A 43 -18.46 -1.31 9.97
CA ASP A 43 -19.92 -1.53 10.01
C ASP A 43 -20.49 -2.35 8.83
N ARG A 44 -19.63 -3.09 8.09
CA ARG A 44 -19.96 -3.79 6.83
C ARG A 44 -20.58 -2.89 5.75
N SER A 45 -20.48 -1.58 5.87
CA SER A 45 -21.09 -0.62 4.94
C SER A 45 -20.13 -0.15 3.84
N MET A 46 -18.90 -0.66 3.80
CA MET A 46 -17.95 -0.35 2.73
C MET A 46 -18.34 -1.04 1.42
N SER A 47 -18.34 -0.28 0.33
CA SER A 47 -18.53 -0.80 -1.03
C SER A 47 -17.47 -1.88 -1.35
N PRO A 48 -17.79 -2.90 -2.17
CA PRO A 48 -16.84 -3.96 -2.54
C PRO A 48 -15.58 -3.44 -3.26
N TRP A 49 -15.67 -2.28 -3.92
CA TRP A 49 -14.54 -1.67 -4.65
C TRP A 49 -13.34 -1.30 -3.76
N PRO A 50 -13.48 -0.45 -2.72
CA PRO A 50 -12.37 -0.13 -1.82
C PRO A 50 -11.86 -1.35 -1.05
N VAL A 51 -12.73 -2.32 -0.76
CA VAL A 51 -12.33 -3.59 -0.12
C VAL A 51 -11.40 -4.39 -1.02
N ALA A 52 -11.72 -4.52 -2.31
CA ALA A 52 -10.86 -5.19 -3.27
C ALA A 52 -9.49 -4.50 -3.42
N CYS A 53 -9.46 -3.16 -3.49
CA CYS A 53 -8.21 -2.40 -3.52
C CYS A 53 -7.36 -2.61 -2.26
N SER A 54 -7.97 -2.64 -1.08
CA SER A 54 -7.26 -2.92 0.17
C SER A 54 -6.71 -4.34 0.22
N LEU A 55 -7.45 -5.33 -0.30
CA LEU A 55 -6.98 -6.71 -0.43
C LEU A 55 -5.75 -6.80 -1.34
N MET A 56 -5.80 -6.17 -2.52
CA MET A 56 -4.65 -6.11 -3.44
C MET A 56 -3.43 -5.46 -2.78
N ALA A 57 -3.63 -4.35 -2.07
CA ALA A 57 -2.56 -3.67 -1.34
C ALA A 57 -1.93 -4.56 -0.26
N SER A 58 -2.73 -5.34 0.48
CA SER A 58 -2.23 -6.26 1.51
C SER A 58 -1.43 -7.43 0.96
N PHE A 59 -1.73 -7.90 -0.26
CA PHE A 59 -0.97 -8.97 -0.92
C PHE A 59 0.39 -8.50 -1.45
N MET A 60 0.53 -7.22 -1.80
CA MET A 60 1.72 -6.68 -2.42
C MET A 60 2.73 -6.22 -1.35
N SER A 61 3.93 -6.79 -1.35
CA SER A 61 5.02 -6.41 -0.44
C SER A 61 6.24 -5.93 -1.23
N ALA A 62 7.00 -5.00 -0.63
CA ALA A 62 8.26 -4.50 -1.20
C ALA A 62 9.30 -5.63 -1.39
N VAL A 63 9.30 -6.62 -0.49
CA VAL A 63 10.19 -7.79 -0.56
C VAL A 63 9.88 -8.61 -1.81
N THR A 64 8.59 -8.85 -2.09
CA THR A 64 8.16 -9.61 -3.27
C THR A 64 8.54 -8.87 -4.55
N LEU A 65 8.34 -7.55 -4.60
CA LEU A 65 8.64 -6.78 -5.80
C LEU A 65 10.14 -6.77 -6.14
N LEU A 66 11.00 -6.59 -5.14
CA LEU A 66 12.46 -6.65 -5.32
C LEU A 66 12.95 -8.09 -5.55
N GLY A 67 12.37 -9.06 -4.84
CA GLY A 67 12.72 -10.48 -4.95
C GLY A 67 12.40 -11.05 -6.32
N VAL A 68 11.18 -10.82 -6.82
CA VAL A 68 10.74 -11.24 -8.16
C VAL A 68 11.60 -10.60 -9.25
N ALA A 69 11.90 -9.31 -9.14
CA ALA A 69 12.74 -8.62 -10.11
C ALA A 69 14.18 -9.18 -10.11
N SER A 70 14.75 -9.40 -8.92
CA SER A 70 16.08 -10.00 -8.76
C SER A 70 16.12 -11.42 -9.32
N GLU A 71 15.09 -12.23 -9.06
CA GLU A 71 15.02 -13.59 -9.56
C GLU A 71 14.87 -13.61 -11.09
N ASN A 72 14.00 -12.75 -11.63
CA ASN A 72 13.81 -12.63 -13.08
C ASN A 72 15.10 -12.17 -13.79
N TYR A 73 15.88 -11.30 -13.16
CA TYR A 73 17.16 -10.83 -13.72
C TYR A 73 18.23 -11.94 -13.75
N ASN A 74 18.27 -12.81 -12.73
CA ASN A 74 19.30 -13.84 -12.62
C ASN A 74 18.92 -15.18 -13.28
N TYR A 75 17.64 -15.58 -13.21
CA TYR A 75 17.16 -16.91 -13.60
C TYR A 75 16.07 -16.88 -14.68
N GLY A 76 15.69 -15.69 -15.16
CA GLY A 76 14.65 -15.50 -16.18
C GLY A 76 13.22 -15.62 -15.63
N THR A 77 12.22 -15.68 -16.52
CA THR A 77 10.79 -15.55 -16.16
C THR A 77 10.17 -16.80 -15.54
N GLN A 78 10.98 -17.77 -15.08
CA GLN A 78 10.49 -19.05 -14.55
C GLN A 78 9.67 -18.86 -13.27
N PHE A 79 10.02 -17.88 -12.43
CA PHE A 79 9.28 -17.56 -11.22
C PHE A 79 7.81 -17.19 -11.47
N MET A 80 7.50 -16.62 -12.65
CA MET A 80 6.13 -16.20 -12.99
C MET A 80 5.17 -17.39 -13.10
N ILE A 81 5.67 -18.59 -13.41
CA ILE A 81 4.87 -19.81 -13.55
C ILE A 81 4.47 -20.37 -12.17
N ILE A 82 5.23 -20.04 -11.11
CA ILE A 82 5.01 -20.56 -9.76
C ILE A 82 3.80 -19.88 -9.08
N ASN A 83 3.43 -18.67 -9.52
CA ASN A 83 2.34 -17.87 -8.95
C ASN A 83 1.04 -17.90 -9.77
N ILE A 84 0.98 -18.73 -10.82
CA ILE A 84 -0.23 -19.03 -11.60
C ILE A 84 -0.90 -20.28 -11.04
#